data_AF-A0A956EFQ6-F1
#
_entry.id   AF-A0A956EFQ6-F1
#
_cell.length_a   1.000
_cell.length_b   1.000
_cell.length_c   1.000
_cell.angle_alpha   90.00
_cell.angle_beta   90.00
_cell.angle_gamma   90.00
#
_symmetry.space_group_name_H-M   'P 1'
#
loop_
_entity.id
_entity.type
_entity.pdbx_description
1 polymer ?
#
loop_
_entity_poly.entity_id
_entity_poly.type
_entity_poly.pdbx_seq_one_letter_code
_entity_poly.pdbx_strand_id
1 'polypeptide(L)'
;MTVPSPRFPWWLRALDSAGDGLRRRGALRHLLDPDALLAEAAAAEGHERFGDGTEAMLRAFCASLEADARLAFHGRLHLHGLARTSLQVRLRLEAARARDPAIDRPPSRPPLLVCGLPRSGTTLLHRLLALADDARPLLLWELMEPIAGRGPDHRRQEAERKI
;
A
#
# COMPACT_ATOMS: atom_id res chain seq x y z
N MET A 1 8.24 -8.49 -25.90
CA MET A 1 9.36 -8.88 -25.01
C MET A 1 8.83 -9.83 -23.95
N THR A 2 9.22 -11.10 -23.98
CA THR A 2 8.91 -12.06 -22.91
C THR A 2 9.91 -11.81 -21.77
N VAL A 3 9.44 -11.20 -20.67
CA VAL A 3 10.26 -11.09 -19.46
C VAL A 3 10.48 -12.51 -18.94
N PRO A 4 11.74 -12.97 -18.76
CA PRO A 4 12.00 -14.30 -18.24
C PRO A 4 11.38 -14.45 -16.86
N SER A 5 10.58 -15.49 -16.66
CA SER A 5 9.94 -15.73 -15.37
C SER A 5 11.01 -15.95 -14.30
N PRO A 6 10.97 -15.23 -13.17
CA PRO A 6 11.91 -15.44 -12.08
C PRO A 6 11.88 -16.91 -11.63
N ARG A 7 13.07 -17.48 -11.41
CA ARG A 7 13.21 -18.86 -10.92
C ARG A 7 12.95 -18.91 -9.42
N PHE A 8 11.71 -19.17 -9.04
CA PHE A 8 11.33 -19.36 -7.64
C PHE A 8 11.78 -20.73 -7.10
N PRO A 9 12.06 -20.87 -5.80
CA PRO A 9 12.27 -22.16 -5.15
C PRO A 9 11.12 -23.15 -5.38
N TRP A 10 11.41 -24.45 -5.37
CA TRP A 10 10.41 -25.48 -5.71
C TRP A 10 9.20 -25.48 -4.77
N TRP A 11 9.40 -25.18 -3.48
CA TRP A 11 8.33 -25.14 -2.49
C TRP A 11 7.34 -24.00 -2.78
N LEU A 12 7.82 -22.85 -3.27
CA LEU A 12 6.96 -21.72 -3.63
C LEU A 12 6.14 -22.05 -4.89
N ARG A 13 6.74 -22.75 -5.86
CA ARG A 13 6.01 -23.23 -7.04
C ARG A 13 4.94 -24.28 -6.70
N ALA A 14 5.22 -25.14 -5.71
CA ALA A 14 4.24 -26.10 -5.23
C ALA A 14 3.05 -25.39 -4.54
N LEU A 15 3.33 -24.38 -3.71
CA LEU A 15 2.30 -23.51 -3.14
C LEU A 15 1.47 -22.80 -4.22
N ASP A 16 2.12 -22.27 -5.25
CA ASP A 16 1.43 -21.63 -6.37
C ASP A 16 0.51 -22.58 -7.12
N SER A 17 0.99 -23.79 -7.42
CA SER A 17 0.20 -24.82 -8.10
C SER A 17 -1.03 -25.25 -7.28
N ALA A 18 -0.85 -25.46 -5.97
CA ALA A 18 -1.93 -25.78 -5.06
C ALA A 18 -2.94 -24.63 -4.97
N GLY A 19 -2.46 -23.40 -4.79
CA GLY A 19 -3.26 -22.18 -4.73
C GLY A 19 -4.06 -21.93 -6.01
N ASP A 20 -3.47 -22.13 -7.19
CA ASP A 20 -4.17 -22.04 -8.47
C ASP A 20 -5.25 -23.13 -8.64
N GLY A 21 -5.01 -24.31 -8.06
CA GLY A 21 -6.03 -25.36 -7.95
C GLY A 21 -7.24 -24.92 -7.13
N LEU A 22 -7.03 -24.25 -5.99
CA LEU A 22 -8.10 -23.70 -5.16
C LEU A 22 -8.80 -22.50 -5.83
N ARG A 23 -8.03 -21.66 -6.54
CA ARG A 23 -8.56 -20.49 -7.27
C ARG A 23 -9.52 -20.90 -8.37
N ARG A 24 -9.16 -21.90 -9.19
CA ARG A 24 -10.03 -22.44 -10.25
C ARG A 24 -11.35 -23.01 -9.70
N ARG A 25 -11.36 -23.42 -8.44
CA ARG A 25 -12.56 -23.87 -7.71
C ARG A 25 -13.33 -22.73 -7.03
N GLY A 26 -12.90 -21.48 -7.19
CA GLY A 26 -13.55 -20.30 -6.61
C GLY A 26 -13.23 -20.03 -5.13
N ALA A 27 -12.47 -20.91 -4.46
CA ALA A 27 -12.21 -20.81 -3.01
C ALA A 27 -11.38 -19.57 -2.62
N LEU A 28 -10.69 -18.95 -3.57
CA LEU A 28 -9.77 -17.82 -3.37
C LEU A 28 -10.19 -16.57 -4.16
N ARG A 29 -11.48 -16.44 -4.47
CA ARG A 29 -12.03 -15.24 -5.15
C ARG A 29 -11.96 -13.99 -4.27
N HIS A 30 -12.15 -14.15 -2.96
CA HIS A 30 -12.19 -13.07 -1.98
C HIS A 30 -10.87 -12.28 -1.89
N LEU A 31 -9.74 -12.89 -2.26
CA LEU A 31 -8.42 -12.24 -2.14
C LEU A 31 -8.31 -10.94 -2.95
N LEU A 32 -8.94 -10.86 -4.12
CA LEU A 32 -8.94 -9.66 -4.97
C LEU A 32 -10.36 -9.17 -5.23
N ASP A 33 -11.30 -9.53 -4.36
CA ASP A 33 -12.67 -9.03 -4.41
C ASP A 33 -12.73 -7.66 -3.71
N PRO A 34 -13.17 -6.60 -4.39
CA PRO A 34 -13.21 -5.25 -3.82
C PRO A 34 -14.06 -5.17 -2.55
N ASP A 35 -15.21 -5.85 -2.54
CA ASP A 35 -16.16 -5.77 -1.43
C ASP A 35 -15.63 -6.51 -0.20
N ALA A 36 -14.97 -7.66 -0.40
CA ALA A 36 -14.26 -8.36 0.68
C ALA A 36 -13.12 -7.51 1.26
N LEU A 37 -12.30 -6.88 0.41
CA LEU A 37 -11.19 -6.04 0.85
C LEU A 37 -11.66 -4.80 1.65
N LEU A 38 -12.76 -4.16 1.22
CA LEU A 38 -13.37 -3.06 1.95
C LEU A 38 -13.91 -3.53 3.31
N ALA A 39 -14.64 -4.66 3.33
CA ALA A 39 -15.19 -5.21 4.56
C ALA A 39 -14.10 -5.60 5.57
N GLU A 40 -13.02 -6.24 5.11
CA GLU A 40 -11.88 -6.61 5.95
C GLU A 40 -11.18 -5.37 6.55
N ALA A 41 -10.96 -4.34 5.74
CA ALA A 41 -10.34 -3.09 6.23
C ALA A 41 -11.26 -2.37 7.22
N ALA A 42 -12.56 -2.29 6.93
CA ALA A 42 -13.55 -1.66 7.81
C ALA A 42 -13.67 -2.40 9.14
N ALA A 43 -13.66 -3.74 9.14
CA ALA A 43 -13.68 -4.54 10.34
C ALA A 43 -12.43 -4.31 11.21
N ALA A 44 -11.25 -4.17 10.58
CA ALA A 44 -10.00 -3.94 11.30
C ALA A 44 -9.91 -2.54 11.93
N GLU A 45 -10.42 -1.50 11.26
CA GLU A 45 -10.37 -0.12 11.77
C GLU A 45 -11.63 0.28 12.56
N GLY A 46 -12.72 -0.45 12.42
CA GLY A 46 -14.00 -0.26 13.12
C GLY A 46 -14.89 0.83 12.53
N HIS A 47 -14.65 1.25 11.28
CA HIS A 47 -15.51 2.16 10.52
C HIS A 47 -15.28 2.00 9.02
N GLU A 48 -16.22 2.47 8.20
CA GLU A 48 -16.23 2.24 6.74
C GLU A 48 -16.17 3.54 5.90
N ARG A 49 -15.81 4.66 6.53
CA ARG A 49 -15.63 5.95 5.83
C ARG A 49 -14.30 5.99 5.07
N PHE A 50 -14.28 5.45 3.85
CA PHE A 50 -13.10 5.43 2.97
C PHE A 50 -12.85 6.75 2.21
N GLY A 51 -13.82 7.66 2.20
CA GLY A 51 -13.77 8.90 1.42
C GLY A 51 -13.96 8.68 -0.09
N ASP A 52 -14.19 9.77 -0.80
CA ASP A 52 -14.67 9.74 -2.18
C ASP A 52 -13.69 9.08 -3.16
N GLY A 53 -14.23 8.32 -4.10
CA GLY A 53 -13.49 7.67 -5.19
C GLY A 53 -12.73 6.40 -4.82
N THR A 54 -12.56 6.09 -3.53
CA THR A 54 -11.77 4.92 -3.08
C THR A 54 -12.32 3.60 -3.62
N GLU A 55 -13.63 3.39 -3.55
CA GLU A 55 -14.26 2.16 -4.05
C GLU A 55 -14.10 2.01 -5.56
N ALA A 56 -14.30 3.08 -6.32
CA ALA A 56 -14.13 3.06 -7.77
C ALA A 56 -12.69 2.73 -8.17
N MET A 57 -11.71 3.33 -7.49
CA MET A 57 -10.29 3.03 -7.70
C MET A 57 -9.95 1.59 -7.34
N LEU A 58 -10.47 1.06 -6.22
CA LEU A 58 -10.23 -0.33 -5.82
C LEU A 58 -10.83 -1.32 -6.81
N ARG A 59 -12.07 -1.08 -7.28
CA ARG A 59 -12.69 -1.92 -8.31
C ARG A 59 -11.87 -1.93 -9.60
N ALA A 60 -11.40 -0.77 -10.06
CA ALA A 60 -10.54 -0.68 -11.24
C ALA A 60 -9.20 -1.41 -11.04
N PHE A 61 -8.58 -1.26 -9.87
CA PHE A 61 -7.34 -1.96 -9.51
C PHE A 61 -7.52 -3.47 -9.53
N CYS A 62 -8.51 -4.01 -8.82
CA CYS A 62 -8.81 -5.44 -8.80
C CYS A 62 -9.13 -5.99 -10.20
N ALA A 63 -9.90 -5.25 -11.00
CA ALA A 63 -10.21 -5.64 -12.37
C ALA A 63 -8.94 -5.75 -13.24
N SER A 64 -8.03 -4.77 -13.16
CA SER A 64 -6.76 -4.82 -13.91
C SER A 64 -5.84 -5.95 -13.43
N LEU A 65 -5.80 -6.22 -12.12
CA LEU A 65 -5.02 -7.36 -11.61
C LEU A 65 -5.52 -8.71 -12.15
N GLU A 66 -6.84 -8.90 -12.24
CA GLU A 66 -7.42 -10.13 -12.78
C GLU A 66 -7.29 -10.22 -14.31
N ALA A 67 -7.38 -9.09 -15.03
CA ALA A 67 -7.30 -9.06 -16.49
C ALA A 67 -5.86 -9.14 -17.02
N ASP A 68 -4.93 -8.40 -16.42
CA ASP A 68 -3.65 -8.06 -17.06
C ASP A 68 -2.44 -8.69 -16.35
N ALA A 69 -2.49 -8.84 -15.02
CA ALA A 69 -1.28 -9.06 -14.21
C ALA A 69 -0.78 -10.53 -14.18
N ARG A 70 -1.57 -11.50 -14.67
CA ARG A 70 -1.22 -12.94 -14.73
C ARG A 70 -0.56 -13.45 -13.43
N LEU A 71 -1.17 -13.10 -12.30
CA LEU A 71 -0.58 -13.31 -10.98
C LEU A 71 -0.53 -14.79 -10.61
N ALA A 72 0.61 -15.22 -10.09
CA ALA A 72 0.70 -16.44 -9.29
C ALA A 72 0.00 -16.26 -7.94
N PHE A 73 -0.34 -17.36 -7.28
CA PHE A 73 -1.05 -17.34 -6.00
C PHE A 73 -0.34 -16.48 -4.94
N HIS A 74 0.98 -16.62 -4.77
CA HIS A 74 1.73 -15.79 -3.83
C HIS A 74 1.65 -14.30 -4.16
N GLY A 75 1.63 -13.94 -5.44
CA GLY A 75 1.46 -12.55 -5.90
C GLY A 75 0.09 -11.99 -5.53
N ARG A 76 -0.97 -12.81 -5.62
CA ARG A 76 -2.32 -12.43 -5.16
C ARG A 76 -2.34 -12.19 -3.65
N LEU A 77 -1.69 -13.06 -2.87
CA LEU A 77 -1.60 -12.87 -1.41
C LEU A 77 -0.85 -11.59 -1.04
N HIS A 78 0.25 -11.30 -1.74
CA HIS A 78 1.02 -10.07 -1.54
C HIS A 78 0.18 -8.83 -1.84
N LEU A 79 -0.49 -8.80 -3.00
CA LEU A 79 -1.31 -7.65 -3.41
C LEU A 79 -2.58 -7.49 -2.56
N HIS A 80 -3.18 -8.58 -2.11
CA HIS A 80 -4.24 -8.56 -1.11
C HIS A 80 -3.78 -7.86 0.18
N GLY A 81 -2.60 -8.25 0.70
CA GLY A 81 -2.01 -7.59 1.88
C GLY A 81 -1.74 -6.11 1.65
N LEU A 82 -1.19 -5.74 0.49
CA LEU A 82 -0.92 -4.35 0.12
C LEU A 82 -2.22 -3.52 0.06
N ALA A 83 -3.25 -4.04 -0.60
CA ALA A 83 -4.55 -3.39 -0.73
C ALA A 83 -5.18 -3.20 0.65
N ARG A 84 -5.19 -4.24 1.48
CA ARG A 84 -5.70 -4.20 2.86
C ARG A 84 -4.99 -3.12 3.68
N THR A 85 -3.66 -3.09 3.70
CA THR A 85 -2.91 -2.06 4.45
C THR A 85 -3.17 -0.66 3.92
N SER A 86 -3.28 -0.49 2.59
CA SER A 86 -3.58 0.81 1.97
C SER A 86 -4.98 1.31 2.34
N LEU A 87 -5.97 0.42 2.37
CA LEU A 87 -7.34 0.73 2.78
C LEU A 87 -7.42 1.10 4.27
N GLN A 88 -6.68 0.39 5.13
CA GLN A 88 -6.57 0.74 6.56
C GLN A 88 -5.98 2.14 6.75
N VAL A 89 -4.90 2.47 6.05
CA VAL A 89 -4.30 3.81 6.06
C VAL A 89 -5.31 4.87 5.59
N ARG A 90 -6.08 4.57 4.53
CA ARG A 90 -7.13 5.47 4.03
C ARG A 90 -8.21 5.73 5.08
N LEU A 91 -8.70 4.68 5.75
CA LEU A 91 -9.67 4.81 6.84
C LEU A 91 -9.13 5.68 7.98
N ARG A 92 -7.89 5.41 8.42
CA ARG A 92 -7.27 6.20 9.49
C ARG A 92 -7.09 7.67 9.11
N LEU A 93 -6.77 7.95 7.85
CA LEU A 93 -6.68 9.32 7.34
C LEU A 93 -8.03 10.04 7.37
N GLU A 94 -9.10 9.39 6.92
CA GLU A 94 -10.46 9.96 6.97
C GLU A 94 -10.93 10.18 8.41
N ALA A 95 -10.62 9.26 9.32
CA ALA A 95 -10.90 9.44 10.75
C ALA A 95 -10.06 10.55 11.38
N ALA A 96 -8.82 10.75 10.94
CA ALA A 96 -7.98 11.85 11.39
C ALA A 96 -8.53 13.20 10.90
N ARG A 97 -8.89 13.30 9.62
CA ARG A 97 -9.52 14.50 9.03
C ARG A 97 -10.82 14.88 9.72
N ALA A 98 -11.66 13.89 10.04
CA ALA A 98 -12.90 14.13 10.76
C ALA A 98 -12.68 14.68 12.18
N ARG A 99 -11.57 14.29 12.83
CA ARG A 99 -11.21 14.79 14.18
C ARG A 99 -10.53 16.14 14.14
N ASP A 100 -9.64 16.36 13.19
CA ASP A 100 -8.89 17.60 13.03
C ASP A 100 -8.83 18.04 11.56
N PRO A 101 -9.74 18.96 11.14
CA PRO A 101 -9.72 19.54 9.81
C PRO A 101 -8.43 20.33 9.49
N ALA A 102 -7.62 20.69 10.50
CA ALA A 102 -6.36 21.38 10.27
C ALA A 102 -5.32 20.52 9.54
N ILE A 103 -5.50 19.20 9.48
CA ILE A 103 -4.62 18.26 8.76
C ILE A 103 -4.58 18.57 7.25
N ASP A 104 -5.67 19.10 6.69
CA ASP A 104 -5.71 19.47 5.27
C ASP A 104 -5.19 20.91 5.02
N ARG A 105 -4.63 21.58 6.04
CA ARG A 105 -4.01 22.90 5.84
C ARG A 105 -2.75 22.77 5.00
N PRO A 106 -2.57 23.66 4.00
CA PRO A 106 -1.36 23.67 3.21
C PRO A 106 -0.15 24.00 4.10
N PRO A 107 1.04 23.46 3.77
CA PRO A 107 2.26 23.82 4.46
C PRO A 107 2.54 25.32 4.31
N SER A 108 3.18 25.92 5.33
CA SER A 108 3.51 27.36 5.34
C SER A 108 4.52 27.76 4.26
N ARG A 109 5.32 26.79 3.77
CA ARG A 109 6.25 26.96 2.66
C ARG A 109 5.90 25.98 1.55
N PRO A 110 6.03 26.36 0.26
CA PRO A 110 5.85 25.43 -0.84
C PRO A 110 6.79 24.22 -0.74
N PRO A 111 6.31 22.99 -1.00
CA PRO A 111 7.16 21.81 -0.97
C PRO A 111 8.09 21.75 -2.19
N LEU A 112 9.28 21.18 -2.00
CA LEU A 112 10.16 20.79 -3.11
C LEU A 112 9.82 19.37 -3.54
N LEU A 113 9.47 19.20 -4.82
CA LEU A 113 9.12 17.91 -5.41
C LEU A 113 10.22 17.49 -6.39
N VAL A 114 10.82 16.32 -6.15
CA VAL A 114 11.81 15.72 -7.05
C VAL A 114 11.09 14.78 -8.02
N CYS A 115 11.03 15.16 -9.29
CA CYS A 115 10.38 14.38 -10.35
C CYS A 115 11.38 14.00 -11.44
N GLY A 116 11.19 12.83 -12.06
CA GLY A 116 12.05 12.35 -13.15
C GLY A 116 11.77 10.89 -13.50
N LEU A 117 12.38 10.40 -14.57
CA LEU A 117 12.26 9.00 -14.99
C LEU A 117 12.89 8.06 -13.94
N PRO A 118 12.41 6.81 -13.84
CA PRO A 118 13.13 5.78 -13.08
C PRO A 118 14.59 5.73 -13.54
N ARG A 119 15.51 5.67 -12.58
CA ARG A 119 16.97 5.59 -12.81
C ARG A 119 17.66 6.87 -13.33
N SER A 120 17.04 8.06 -13.22
CA SER A 120 17.68 9.34 -13.57
C SER A 120 18.42 10.05 -12.42
N GLY A 121 18.68 9.36 -11.31
CA GLY A 121 19.37 9.94 -10.14
C GLY A 121 18.46 10.72 -9.17
N THR A 122 17.14 10.69 -9.35
CA THR A 122 16.17 11.34 -8.45
C THR A 122 16.31 10.90 -6.98
N THR A 123 16.64 9.63 -6.72
CA THR A 123 16.92 9.14 -5.36
C THR A 123 18.16 9.79 -4.73
N LEU A 124 19.23 10.00 -5.51
CA LEU A 124 20.44 10.69 -5.03
C LEU A 124 20.11 12.15 -4.72
N LEU A 125 19.44 12.84 -5.65
CA LEU A 125 19.04 14.23 -5.47
C LEU A 125 18.14 14.42 -4.23
N HIS A 126 17.11 13.57 -4.08
CA HIS A 126 16.23 13.61 -2.90
C HIS A 126 17.02 13.45 -1.60
N ARG A 127 17.99 12.52 -1.56
CA ARG A 127 18.84 12.32 -0.37
C ARG A 127 19.73 13.52 -0.08
N LEU A 128 20.31 14.15 -1.11
CA LEU A 128 21.13 15.36 -0.93
C LEU A 128 20.31 16.53 -0.38
N LEU A 129 19.11 16.76 -0.93
CA LEU A 129 18.21 17.81 -0.43
C LEU A 129 17.76 17.55 1.01
N ALA A 130 17.59 16.29 1.40
CA ALA A 130 17.24 15.89 2.75
C ALA A 130 18.34 16.15 3.80
N LEU A 131 19.56 16.51 3.39
CA LEU A 131 20.66 16.85 4.30
C LEU A 131 20.66 18.31 4.75
N ALA A 132 19.82 19.18 4.16
CA ALA A 132 19.75 20.57 4.59
C ALA A 132 19.16 20.68 6.02
N ASP A 133 19.68 21.60 6.82
CA ASP A 133 19.30 21.74 8.24
C ASP A 133 17.80 22.05 8.46
N ASP A 134 17.17 22.72 7.49
CA ASP A 134 15.74 23.04 7.53
C ASP A 134 14.87 22.12 6.67
N ALA A 135 15.45 21.03 6.13
CA ALA A 135 14.71 20.05 5.35
C ALA A 135 13.84 19.16 6.26
N ARG A 136 12.62 18.88 5.80
CA ARG A 136 11.76 17.85 6.35
C ARG A 136 11.40 16.83 5.28
N PRO A 137 12.25 15.81 5.03
CA PRO A 137 11.94 14.75 4.09
C PRO A 137 10.79 13.89 4.62
N LEU A 138 10.00 13.32 3.71
CA LEU A 138 8.99 12.33 4.08
C LEU A 138 9.70 10.99 4.33
N LEU A 139 9.69 10.52 5.58
CA LEU A 139 10.33 9.26 5.93
C LEU A 139 9.49 8.09 5.44
N LEU A 140 10.14 6.98 5.06
CA LEU A 140 9.42 5.82 4.52
C LEU A 140 8.35 5.30 5.50
N TRP A 141 8.63 5.28 6.80
CA TRP A 141 7.66 4.84 7.79
C TRP A 141 6.47 5.80 7.91
N GLU A 142 6.68 7.11 7.78
CA GLU A 142 5.61 8.12 7.73
C GLU A 142 4.76 7.98 6.47
N LEU A 143 5.39 7.62 5.34
CA LEU A 143 4.69 7.38 4.09
C LEU A 143 3.84 6.10 4.15
N MET A 144 4.39 5.02 4.70
CA MET A 144 3.71 3.72 4.78
C MET A 144 2.57 3.72 5.80
N GLU A 145 2.73 4.44 6.91
CA GLU A 145 1.72 4.56 7.94
C GLU A 145 1.77 5.98 8.52
N PRO A 146 1.05 6.96 7.93
CA PRO A 146 1.08 8.36 8.37
C PRO A 146 0.32 8.60 9.67
N ILE A 147 -0.76 7.84 9.88
CA ILE A 147 -1.59 7.89 11.08
C ILE A 147 -1.44 6.56 11.81
N ALA A 148 -1.04 6.63 13.09
CA ALA A 148 -0.92 5.45 13.93
C ALA A 148 -2.25 4.70 14.01
N GLY A 149 -2.17 3.37 13.99
CA GLY A 149 -3.32 2.51 14.28
C GLY A 149 -3.81 2.60 15.73
N ARG A 150 -4.70 1.69 16.09
CA ARG A 150 -5.19 1.56 17.47
C ARG A 150 -4.07 1.03 18.37
N GLY A 151 -3.78 1.72 19.47
CA GLY A 151 -2.78 1.32 20.46
C GLY A 151 -1.63 2.32 20.57
N PRO A 152 -0.53 1.95 21.27
CA PRO A 152 0.63 2.81 21.42
C PRO A 152 1.35 3.01 20.07
N ASP A 153 1.84 4.23 19.82
CA ASP A 153 2.56 4.55 18.59
C ASP A 153 4.01 4.05 18.65
N HIS A 154 4.29 2.94 17.96
CA HIS A 154 5.63 2.35 17.86
C HIS A 154 6.31 2.57 16.51
N ARG A 155 5.68 3.28 15.56
CA ARG A 155 6.12 3.34 14.16
C ARG A 155 7.55 3.84 14.00
N ARG A 156 7.90 4.91 14.72
CA ARG A 156 9.27 5.47 14.71
C ARG A 156 10.29 4.48 15.27
N GLN A 157 9.98 3.86 16.41
CA GLN A 157 10.88 2.89 17.06
C GLN A 157 11.12 1.66 16.18
N GLU A 158 10.08 1.19 15.48
CA GLU A 158 10.19 0.07 14.53
C GLU A 158 11.02 0.43 13.29
N ALA A 159 10.91 1.67 12.81
CA ALA A 159 11.71 2.15 11.69
C ALA A 159 13.20 2.23 12.07
N GLU A 160 13.51 2.73 13.27
CA GLU A 160 14.88 2.84 13.79
C GLU A 160 15.55 1.47 13.97
N ARG A 161 14.79 0.41 14.31
CA ARG A 161 15.32 -0.97 14.44
C ARG A 161 15.69 -1.64 13.10
N LYS A 162 15.17 -1.13 11.98
CA LYS A 162 15.33 -1.73 10.64
C LYS A 162 16.46 -1.09 9.83
N ILE A 163 17.18 -0.13 10.42
CA ILE A 163 18.37 0.54 9.86
C ILE A 163 19.61 -0.08 10.50
#